data_AF-A0A8S3GVY6-F1
#
_entry.id   AF-A0A8S3GVY6-F1
#
_cell.length_a   1.000
_cell.length_b   1.000
_cell.length_c   1.000
_cell.angle_alpha   90.00
_cell.angle_beta   90.00
_cell.angle_gamma   90.00
#
_symmetry.space_group_name_H-M   'P 1'
#
loop_
_entity.id
_entity.type
_entity.pdbx_description
1 polymer ?
#
loop_
_entity_poly.entity_id
_entity_poly.type
_entity_poly.pdbx_seq_one_letter_code
_entity_poly.pdbx_strand_id
1 'polypeptide(L)'
;ITYPDIYHLGALPYLVGHCGLKCPVYATIPVYKMGQMFMYDLHQSRSNSEDFTLFTLDHVDAAFDLFVQMKYDQSIQLEGNGQGLTITPLPAGHMIGGAIWKISKEGEEEIVYAVDYNHKKERHLNSSNLTKIIRPTLLITDALNTKYSQGQRKTKDAQLLTTILETMRRDGNVLICVDTAGRVLELALLLEQLWRNEQSGLFAYSLALLNNFSYQVIEFARSQVEWMSEKIVRQFEENRANPFHLRYVKLCHDLSELDKIRAPKVVLASQPDLESGFARDLFIQWIENDKNSIILTTRTCPGTLARELIDKPNLTSIEVE
;
A
#
# COMPACT_ATOMS: atom_id res chain seq x y z
N ILE A 1 12.02 5.81 8.99
CA ILE A 1 10.68 5.30 8.60
C ILE A 1 10.87 4.10 7.66
N THR A 2 10.09 3.02 7.82
CA THR A 2 10.24 1.77 7.05
C THR A 2 9.35 1.66 5.82
N TYR A 3 8.08 2.01 5.92
CA TYR A 3 7.08 1.89 4.84
C TYR A 3 6.27 3.18 4.69
N PRO A 4 5.63 3.41 3.53
CA PRO A 4 4.87 4.63 3.27
C PRO A 4 3.49 4.69 3.94
N ASP A 5 3.00 3.61 4.53
CA ASP A 5 1.62 3.56 5.02
C ASP A 5 1.41 4.27 6.37
N ILE A 6 0.13 4.42 6.73
CA ILE A 6 -0.28 5.09 7.96
C ILE A 6 0.21 4.38 9.23
N TYR A 7 0.48 3.07 9.17
CA TYR A 7 0.94 2.30 10.33
C TYR A 7 2.41 2.61 10.67
N HIS A 8 3.20 3.03 9.68
CA HIS A 8 4.62 3.29 9.84
C HIS A 8 4.98 4.78 9.92
N LEU A 9 4.16 5.67 9.35
CA LEU A 9 4.42 7.12 9.38
C LEU A 9 3.21 8.00 9.75
N GLY A 10 2.05 7.42 10.04
CA GLY A 10 0.79 8.19 10.21
C GLY A 10 0.79 9.19 11.37
N ALA A 11 1.56 8.93 12.42
CA ALA A 11 1.70 9.86 13.55
C ALA A 11 2.63 11.05 13.26
N LEU A 12 3.42 11.00 12.18
CA LEU A 12 4.49 11.96 11.94
C LEU A 12 3.98 13.40 11.73
N PRO A 13 2.91 13.66 10.92
CA PRO A 13 2.35 15.00 10.80
C PRO A 13 1.90 15.59 12.14
N TYR A 14 1.29 14.77 12.99
CA TYR A 14 0.89 15.19 14.34
C TYR A 14 2.10 15.58 15.20
N LEU A 15 3.12 14.72 15.24
CA LEU A 15 4.33 14.95 16.03
C LEU A 15 5.10 16.21 15.59
N VAL A 16 5.12 16.50 14.30
CA VAL A 16 5.80 17.69 13.77
C VAL A 16 4.96 18.94 14.00
N GLY A 17 3.68 18.93 13.60
CA GLY A 17 2.79 20.08 13.69
C GLY A 17 2.44 20.48 15.12
N HIS A 18 2.05 19.51 15.96
CA HIS A 18 1.57 19.78 17.31
C HIS A 18 2.62 19.60 18.39
N CYS A 19 3.50 18.59 18.26
CA CYS A 19 4.53 18.31 19.28
C CYS A 19 5.87 19.02 19.00
N GLY A 20 6.00 19.70 17.86
CA GLY A 20 7.21 20.47 17.53
C GLY A 20 8.45 19.62 17.28
N LEU A 21 8.28 18.38 16.79
CA LEU A 21 9.39 17.53 16.38
C LEU A 21 10.15 18.17 15.21
N LYS A 22 11.47 18.33 15.34
CA LYS A 22 12.35 19.00 14.35
C LYS A 22 13.54 18.15 13.89
N CYS A 23 13.58 16.86 14.21
CA CYS A 23 14.71 16.01 13.86
C CYS A 23 14.63 15.53 12.39
N PRO A 24 15.78 15.24 11.75
CA PRO A 24 15.80 14.62 10.43
C PRO A 24 15.07 13.27 10.41
N VAL A 25 14.30 13.03 9.36
CA VAL A 25 13.54 11.79 9.16
C VAL A 25 14.13 11.01 8.00
N TYR A 26 14.80 9.90 8.28
CA TYR A 26 15.40 9.08 7.23
C TYR A 26 14.40 8.10 6.64
N ALA A 27 14.29 8.11 5.31
CA ALA A 27 13.44 7.19 4.55
C ALA A 27 13.98 7.00 3.13
N THR A 28 13.55 5.95 2.45
CA THR A 28 13.84 5.79 1.02
C THR A 28 13.00 6.74 0.17
N ILE A 29 13.44 6.98 -1.08
CA ILE A 29 12.73 7.88 -2.01
C ILE A 29 11.25 7.49 -2.20
N PRO A 30 10.89 6.20 -2.42
CA PRO A 30 9.49 5.84 -2.58
C PRO A 30 8.70 5.94 -1.28
N VAL A 31 9.31 5.67 -0.12
CA VAL A 31 8.64 5.88 1.18
C VAL A 31 8.27 7.34 1.37
N TYR A 32 9.16 8.26 0.99
CA TYR A 32 8.87 9.70 0.98
C TYR A 32 7.71 10.05 0.01
N LYS A 33 7.81 9.67 -1.27
CA LYS A 33 6.80 10.06 -2.27
C LYS A 33 5.43 9.40 -2.05
N MET A 34 5.41 8.09 -1.83
CA MET A 34 4.17 7.35 -1.60
C MET A 34 3.61 7.68 -0.22
N GLY A 35 4.46 7.89 0.78
CA GLY A 35 4.04 8.27 2.12
C GLY A 35 3.27 9.59 2.16
N GLN A 36 3.71 10.56 1.36
CA GLN A 36 2.99 11.83 1.23
C GLN A 36 1.58 11.60 0.66
N MET A 37 1.45 10.72 -0.33
CA MET A 37 0.14 10.35 -0.90
C MET A 37 -0.76 9.65 0.13
N PHE A 38 -0.21 8.75 0.94
CA PHE A 38 -0.96 8.12 2.05
C PHE A 38 -1.52 9.17 3.03
N MET A 39 -0.71 10.17 3.40
CA MET A 39 -1.16 11.18 4.37
C MET A 39 -2.15 12.16 3.78
N TYR A 40 -1.98 12.57 2.52
CA TYR A 40 -2.99 13.38 1.83
C TYR A 40 -4.30 12.63 1.64
N ASP A 41 -4.25 11.36 1.21
CA ASP A 41 -5.46 10.55 1.02
C ASP A 41 -6.16 10.27 2.35
N LEU A 42 -5.42 10.01 3.45
CA LEU A 42 -6.00 9.86 4.78
C LEU A 42 -6.72 11.14 5.23
N HIS A 43 -6.05 12.29 5.11
CA HIS A 43 -6.63 13.58 5.48
C HIS A 43 -7.89 13.86 4.66
N GLN A 44 -7.84 13.74 3.33
CA GLN A 44 -8.98 14.00 2.46
C GLN A 44 -10.12 13.02 2.71
N SER A 45 -9.81 11.72 2.85
CA SER A 45 -10.81 10.67 3.11
C SER A 45 -11.58 10.91 4.40
N ARG A 46 -10.89 11.32 5.47
CA ARG A 46 -11.51 11.66 6.75
C ARG A 46 -12.27 12.98 6.68
N SER A 47 -11.67 14.02 6.09
CA SER A 47 -12.31 15.35 5.94
C SER A 47 -13.61 15.31 5.12
N ASN A 48 -13.75 14.34 4.22
CA ASN A 48 -14.97 14.16 3.44
C ASN A 48 -16.15 13.61 4.28
N SER A 49 -15.86 12.88 5.36
CA SER A 49 -16.87 12.21 6.20
C SER A 49 -17.07 12.85 7.58
N GLU A 50 -16.03 13.49 8.13
CA GLU A 50 -16.00 14.04 9.48
C GLU A 50 -15.20 15.35 9.55
N ASP A 51 -15.38 16.12 10.64
CA ASP A 51 -14.55 17.28 10.95
C ASP A 51 -13.17 16.84 11.47
N PHE A 52 -12.30 16.47 10.54
CA PHE A 52 -10.98 15.91 10.84
C PHE A 52 -10.00 17.01 11.29
N THR A 53 -9.68 17.02 12.59
CA THR A 53 -8.85 18.06 13.22
C THR A 53 -7.54 17.55 13.82
N LEU A 54 -7.20 16.26 13.64
CA LEU A 54 -5.99 15.67 14.22
C LEU A 54 -4.71 16.26 13.62
N PHE A 55 -4.66 16.50 12.31
CA PHE A 55 -3.56 17.21 11.65
C PHE A 55 -4.07 17.86 10.36
N THR A 56 -3.38 18.89 9.87
CA THR A 56 -3.72 19.59 8.62
C THR A 56 -2.78 19.18 7.48
N LEU A 57 -3.11 19.54 6.25
CA LEU A 57 -2.20 19.36 5.10
C LEU A 57 -0.86 20.11 5.29
N ASP A 58 -0.87 21.29 5.92
CA ASP A 58 0.37 22.01 6.27
C ASP A 58 1.26 21.22 7.24
N HIS A 59 0.66 20.47 8.18
CA HIS A 59 1.42 19.57 9.05
C HIS A 59 2.02 18.39 8.28
N VAL A 60 1.33 17.90 7.25
CA VAL A 60 1.88 16.88 6.35
C VAL A 60 3.09 17.47 5.63
N ASP A 61 2.96 18.63 5.00
CA ASP A 61 4.06 19.26 4.26
C ASP A 61 5.26 19.54 5.16
N ALA A 62 5.04 20.13 6.33
CA ALA A 62 6.09 20.38 7.31
C ALA A 62 6.80 19.09 7.79
N ALA A 63 6.06 17.99 7.95
CA ALA A 63 6.64 16.70 8.31
C ALA A 63 7.49 16.11 7.19
N PHE A 64 7.03 16.22 5.94
CA PHE A 64 7.75 15.70 4.77
C PHE A 64 8.96 16.55 4.39
N ASP A 65 9.00 17.83 4.76
CA ASP A 65 10.19 18.70 4.63
C ASP A 65 11.37 18.25 5.51
N LEU A 66 11.13 17.50 6.58
CA LEU A 66 12.18 16.94 7.45
C LEU A 66 12.84 15.68 6.86
N PHE A 67 12.35 15.16 5.73
CA PHE A 67 12.83 13.89 5.19
C PHE A 67 14.20 14.01 4.53
N VAL A 68 15.11 13.15 4.98
CA VAL A 68 16.37 12.86 4.29
C VAL A 68 16.17 11.59 3.46
N GLN A 69 16.10 11.77 2.15
CA GLN A 69 15.82 10.70 1.19
C GLN A 69 17.07 9.87 0.90
N MET A 70 16.96 8.55 1.02
CA MET A 70 18.05 7.60 0.83
C MET A 70 17.76 6.61 -0.29
N LYS A 71 18.82 6.05 -0.89
CA LYS A 71 18.77 4.87 -1.77
C LYS A 71 19.05 3.60 -0.99
N TYR A 72 18.58 2.45 -1.47
CA TYR A 72 19.00 1.17 -0.90
C TYR A 72 20.52 1.04 -0.90
N ASP A 73 21.05 0.39 0.12
CA ASP A 73 22.49 0.19 0.33
C ASP A 73 23.33 1.47 0.52
N GLN A 74 22.71 2.65 0.45
CA GLN A 74 23.37 3.91 0.77
C GLN A 74 23.59 4.00 2.27
N SER A 75 24.85 4.13 2.69
CA SER A 75 25.21 4.32 4.09
C SER A 75 25.39 5.81 4.38
N ILE A 76 24.68 6.32 5.38
CA ILE A 76 24.82 7.70 5.87
C ILE A 76 25.33 7.66 7.30
N GLN A 77 26.43 8.36 7.55
CA GLN A 77 26.88 8.64 8.92
C GLN A 77 26.02 9.75 9.50
N LEU A 78 25.50 9.53 10.71
CA LEU A 78 24.72 10.52 11.41
C LEU A 78 25.62 11.63 11.97
N GLU A 79 25.09 12.84 12.01
CA GLU A 79 25.78 14.02 12.53
C GLU A 79 25.33 14.38 13.95
N GLY A 80 26.06 15.29 14.60
CA GLY A 80 25.73 15.78 15.95
C GLY A 80 25.77 14.70 17.01
N ASN A 81 24.70 14.60 17.82
CA ASN A 81 24.61 13.62 18.91
C ASN A 81 24.61 12.16 18.42
N GLY A 82 24.35 11.93 17.12
CA GLY A 82 24.40 10.60 16.50
C GLY A 82 25.77 10.23 15.91
N GLN A 83 26.79 11.07 16.06
CA GLN A 83 28.11 10.84 15.47
C GLN A 83 28.66 9.45 15.83
N GLY A 84 29.19 8.75 14.82
CA GLY A 84 29.68 7.38 14.94
C GLY A 84 28.63 6.31 14.64
N LEU A 85 27.35 6.68 14.49
CA LEU A 85 26.31 5.81 13.96
C LEU A 85 26.20 5.94 12.44
N THR A 86 26.05 4.82 11.77
CA THR A 86 25.78 4.72 10.33
C THR A 86 24.46 4.00 10.13
N ILE A 87 23.62 4.55 9.27
CA ILE A 87 22.35 3.92 8.87
C ILE A 87 22.39 3.51 7.41
N THR A 88 21.84 2.33 7.11
CA THR A 88 21.74 1.78 5.75
C THR A 88 20.37 1.14 5.56
N PRO A 89 19.53 1.61 4.63
CA PRO A 89 18.29 0.94 4.27
C PRO A 89 18.55 -0.22 3.31
N LEU A 90 18.03 -1.38 3.63
CA LEU A 90 18.04 -2.59 2.80
C LEU A 90 16.61 -2.85 2.28
N PRO A 91 16.44 -3.45 1.09
CA PRO A 91 15.10 -3.71 0.56
C PRO A 91 14.34 -4.74 1.41
N ALA A 92 13.12 -4.38 1.82
CA ALA A 92 12.23 -5.22 2.64
C ALA A 92 11.19 -6.00 1.82
N GLY A 93 10.88 -5.56 0.60
CA GLY A 93 10.05 -6.32 -0.36
C GLY A 93 8.53 -6.32 -0.11
N HIS A 94 8.03 -5.55 0.86
CA HIS A 94 6.59 -5.51 1.19
C HIS A 94 5.80 -4.40 0.49
N MET A 95 6.33 -3.18 0.45
CA MET A 95 5.82 -2.07 -0.36
C MET A 95 6.99 -1.44 -1.13
N ILE A 96 6.70 -0.68 -2.20
CA ILE A 96 7.74 0.01 -2.95
C ILE A 96 8.55 0.94 -2.04
N GLY A 97 9.88 0.87 -2.12
CA GLY A 97 10.81 1.58 -1.22
C GLY A 97 10.88 1.04 0.21
N GLY A 98 10.05 0.06 0.59
CA GLY A 98 10.03 -0.49 1.94
C GLY A 98 11.41 -0.97 2.40
N ALA A 99 11.83 -0.54 3.59
CA ALA A 99 13.20 -0.71 4.05
C ALA A 99 13.32 -1.47 5.37
N ILE A 100 14.30 -2.37 5.43
CA ILE A 100 14.90 -2.88 6.67
C ILE A 100 16.05 -1.92 7.02
N TRP A 101 16.11 -1.44 8.25
CA TRP A 101 17.17 -0.53 8.67
C TRP A 101 18.29 -1.30 9.35
N LYS A 102 19.49 -1.21 8.77
CA LYS A 102 20.74 -1.59 9.41
C LYS A 102 21.33 -0.35 10.08
N ILE A 103 21.59 -0.42 11.37
CA ILE A 103 22.19 0.64 12.18
C ILE A 103 23.48 0.07 12.76
N SER A 104 24.62 0.65 12.40
CA SER A 104 25.94 0.18 12.83
C SER A 104 26.72 1.31 13.49
N LYS A 105 27.45 0.98 14.56
CA LYS A 105 28.41 1.91 15.18
C LYS A 105 29.84 1.56 14.77
N GLU A 106 30.68 2.56 14.54
CA GLU A 106 32.08 2.34 14.18
C GLU A 106 32.82 1.51 15.23
N GLY A 107 33.41 0.38 14.82
CA GLY A 107 34.14 -0.54 15.70
C GLY A 107 33.28 -1.50 16.54
N GLU A 108 31.95 -1.48 16.41
CA GLU A 108 31.02 -2.20 17.30
C GLU A 108 29.83 -2.87 16.54
N GLU A 109 28.82 -3.23 17.32
CA GLU A 109 27.57 -3.95 17.09
C GLU A 109 26.68 -3.42 15.95
N GLU A 110 25.92 -4.34 15.36
CA GLU A 110 24.91 -4.09 14.33
C GLU A 110 23.50 -4.31 14.92
N ILE A 111 22.66 -3.27 14.87
CA ILE A 111 21.23 -3.35 15.18
C ILE A 111 20.47 -3.37 13.86
N VAL A 112 19.56 -4.34 13.72
CA VAL A 112 18.71 -4.47 12.54
C VAL A 112 17.25 -4.30 12.95
N TYR A 113 16.57 -3.32 12.35
CA TYR A 113 15.14 -3.13 12.45
C TYR A 113 14.47 -3.65 11.17
N ALA A 114 13.86 -4.82 11.26
CA ALA A 114 13.25 -5.57 10.16
C ALA A 114 11.81 -5.97 10.49
N VAL A 115 10.87 -5.05 10.27
CA VAL A 115 9.43 -5.31 10.44
C VAL A 115 8.74 -5.46 9.08
N ASP A 116 7.67 -6.26 9.04
CA ASP A 116 6.78 -6.48 7.89
C ASP A 116 7.49 -6.87 6.58
N TYR A 117 8.68 -7.47 6.66
CA TYR A 117 9.46 -7.81 5.47
C TYR A 117 8.86 -9.02 4.73
N ASN A 118 9.06 -9.05 3.41
CA ASN A 118 8.58 -10.11 2.54
C ASN A 118 9.72 -10.86 1.87
N HIS A 119 9.92 -12.11 2.26
CA HIS A 119 10.95 -12.98 1.69
C HIS A 119 10.57 -13.57 0.32
N LYS A 120 9.33 -13.38 -0.16
CA LYS A 120 8.87 -13.88 -1.47
C LYS A 120 8.97 -12.78 -2.51
N LYS A 121 9.38 -13.15 -3.74
CA LYS A 121 9.31 -12.26 -4.90
C LYS A 121 7.85 -12.03 -5.31
N GLU A 122 7.48 -10.80 -5.59
CA GLU A 122 6.14 -10.40 -6.04
C GLU A 122 6.15 -10.00 -7.52
N ARG A 123 5.04 -9.46 -8.06
CA ARG A 123 5.02 -9.03 -9.46
C ARG A 123 5.92 -7.82 -9.67
N HIS A 124 5.86 -6.86 -8.74
CA HIS A 124 6.61 -5.62 -8.86
C HIS A 124 7.80 -5.47 -7.92
N LEU A 125 7.92 -6.30 -6.88
CA LEU A 125 9.02 -6.21 -5.92
C LEU A 125 9.87 -7.48 -5.88
N ASN A 126 11.17 -7.29 -5.66
CA ASN A 126 12.06 -8.35 -5.23
C ASN A 126 11.75 -8.75 -3.78
N SER A 127 12.19 -9.95 -3.40
CA SER A 127 12.19 -10.39 -1.99
C SER A 127 13.15 -9.54 -1.15
N SER A 128 12.90 -9.49 0.16
CA SER A 128 13.80 -8.89 1.15
C SER A 128 15.22 -9.46 1.05
N ASN A 129 16.23 -8.60 1.13
CA ASN A 129 17.64 -9.01 1.06
C ASN A 129 18.23 -9.34 2.44
N LEU A 130 17.73 -10.40 3.06
CA LEU A 130 18.13 -10.81 4.41
C LEU A 130 19.54 -11.40 4.47
N THR A 131 20.10 -11.85 3.35
CA THR A 131 21.45 -12.44 3.31
C THR A 131 22.56 -11.42 3.57
N LYS A 132 22.26 -10.12 3.42
CA LYS A 132 23.16 -9.02 3.81
C LYS A 132 23.27 -8.84 5.33
N ILE A 133 22.35 -9.46 6.09
CA ILE A 133 22.34 -9.46 7.55
C ILE A 133 22.97 -10.77 8.01
N ILE A 134 24.19 -10.72 8.54
CA ILE A 134 24.96 -11.94 8.86
C ILE A 134 24.79 -12.32 10.32
N ARG A 135 25.14 -11.41 11.24
CA ARG A 135 25.14 -11.69 12.68
C ARG A 135 24.87 -10.40 13.46
N PRO A 136 23.64 -9.86 13.38
CA PRO A 136 23.28 -8.67 14.12
C PRO A 136 23.33 -8.97 15.62
N THR A 137 23.71 -7.97 16.42
CA THR A 137 23.65 -8.07 17.87
C THR A 137 22.20 -8.02 18.35
N LEU A 138 21.38 -7.21 17.70
CA LEU A 138 19.96 -7.08 17.98
C LEU A 138 19.16 -7.11 16.69
N LEU A 139 18.17 -8.00 16.62
CA LEU A 139 17.15 -8.02 15.58
C LEU A 139 15.81 -7.62 16.19
N ILE A 140 15.26 -6.50 15.72
CA ILE A 140 13.90 -6.05 16.02
C ILE A 140 13.01 -6.47 14.86
N THR A 141 12.05 -7.36 15.11
CA THR A 141 11.14 -7.91 14.10
C THR A 141 9.71 -7.98 14.63
N ASP A 142 8.74 -8.04 13.72
CA ASP A 142 7.34 -8.29 14.08
C ASP A 142 7.06 -9.80 14.26
N ALA A 143 5.89 -10.09 14.82
CA ALA A 143 5.38 -11.45 15.02
C ALA A 143 3.95 -11.64 14.47
N LEU A 144 3.46 -10.71 13.65
CA LEU A 144 2.04 -10.61 13.27
C LEU A 144 1.54 -11.88 12.55
N ASN A 145 2.41 -12.47 11.74
CA ASN A 145 2.10 -13.64 10.92
C ASN A 145 2.74 -14.94 11.42
N THR A 146 3.31 -14.98 12.63
CA THR A 146 4.03 -16.16 13.16
C THR A 146 3.17 -17.43 13.23
N LYS A 147 1.87 -17.29 13.52
CA LYS A 147 0.90 -18.40 13.56
C LYS A 147 0.08 -18.54 12.26
N TYR A 148 0.30 -17.66 11.28
CA TYR A 148 -0.50 -17.62 10.07
C TYR A 148 0.11 -18.47 8.97
N SER A 149 -0.60 -19.52 8.55
CA SER A 149 -0.20 -20.34 7.42
C SER A 149 -0.66 -19.69 6.11
N GLN A 150 0.28 -19.10 5.38
CA GLN A 150 -0.02 -18.42 4.13
C GLN A 150 -0.21 -19.43 2.99
N GLY A 151 -1.42 -19.49 2.42
CA GLY A 151 -1.70 -20.26 1.21
C GLY A 151 -0.85 -19.83 0.00
N GLN A 152 -0.73 -20.72 -0.99
CA GLN A 152 0.06 -20.45 -2.20
C GLN A 152 -0.52 -19.27 -2.98
N ARG A 153 0.35 -18.38 -3.48
CA ARG A 153 -0.06 -17.19 -4.26
C ARG A 153 -0.94 -17.57 -5.45
N LYS A 154 -0.55 -18.60 -6.20
CA LYS A 154 -1.32 -19.08 -7.37
C LYS A 154 -2.77 -19.46 -7.00
N THR A 155 -2.97 -20.10 -5.85
CA THR A 155 -4.31 -20.46 -5.35
C THR A 155 -5.10 -19.22 -4.98
N LYS A 156 -4.48 -18.25 -4.29
CA LYS A 156 -5.14 -16.99 -3.93
C LYS A 156 -5.53 -16.15 -5.15
N ASP A 157 -4.64 -16.06 -6.14
CA ASP A 157 -4.92 -15.36 -7.41
C ASP A 157 -6.09 -16.02 -8.17
N ALA A 158 -6.13 -17.35 -8.18
CA ALA A 158 -7.23 -18.10 -8.79
C ALA A 158 -8.55 -17.89 -8.03
N GLN A 159 -8.53 -17.91 -6.69
CA GLN A 159 -9.71 -17.62 -5.87
C GLN A 159 -10.23 -16.20 -6.12
N LEU A 160 -9.35 -15.20 -6.15
CA LEU A 160 -9.72 -13.82 -6.46
C LEU A 160 -10.39 -13.71 -7.84
N LEU A 161 -9.79 -14.33 -8.87
CA LEU A 161 -10.36 -14.36 -10.22
C LEU A 161 -11.74 -15.01 -10.24
N THR A 162 -11.90 -16.16 -9.57
CA THR A 162 -13.18 -16.87 -9.48
C THR A 162 -14.24 -16.00 -8.82
N THR A 163 -13.95 -15.42 -7.65
CA THR A 163 -14.90 -14.54 -6.94
C THR A 163 -15.30 -13.35 -7.80
N ILE A 164 -14.35 -12.70 -8.47
CA ILE A 164 -14.66 -11.60 -9.39
C ILE A 164 -15.59 -12.09 -10.50
N LEU A 165 -15.21 -13.13 -11.25
CA LEU A 165 -15.99 -13.62 -12.38
C LEU A 165 -17.41 -14.06 -12.00
N GLU A 166 -17.57 -14.77 -10.88
CA GLU A 166 -18.86 -15.22 -10.38
C GLU A 166 -19.78 -14.04 -10.01
N THR A 167 -19.21 -12.97 -9.45
CA THR A 167 -19.94 -11.75 -9.12
C THR A 167 -20.38 -11.02 -10.40
N MET A 168 -19.45 -10.83 -11.34
CA MET A 168 -19.72 -10.10 -12.57
C MET A 168 -20.75 -10.82 -13.46
N ARG A 169 -20.74 -12.17 -13.49
CA ARG A 169 -21.74 -12.99 -14.21
C ARG A 169 -23.15 -12.89 -13.62
N ARG A 170 -23.27 -12.52 -12.35
CA ARG A 170 -24.55 -12.27 -11.68
C ARG A 170 -25.01 -10.81 -11.81
N ASP A 171 -24.29 -10.01 -12.60
CA ASP A 171 -24.53 -8.58 -12.81
C ASP A 171 -24.33 -7.75 -11.53
N GLY A 172 -23.40 -8.19 -10.68
CA GLY A 172 -22.99 -7.51 -9.45
C GLY A 172 -21.67 -6.77 -9.60
N ASN A 173 -21.47 -5.74 -8.78
CA ASN A 173 -20.21 -5.02 -8.66
C ASN A 173 -19.28 -5.69 -7.65
N VAL A 174 -17.97 -5.53 -7.87
CA VAL A 174 -16.95 -6.00 -6.93
C VAL A 174 -16.22 -4.80 -6.33
N LEU A 175 -16.28 -4.67 -5.01
CA LEU A 175 -15.43 -3.74 -4.26
C LEU A 175 -14.20 -4.50 -3.75
N ILE A 176 -13.01 -3.98 -4.00
CA ILE A 176 -11.75 -4.50 -3.47
C ILE A 176 -11.13 -3.39 -2.61
N CYS A 177 -11.08 -3.63 -1.30
CA CYS A 177 -10.61 -2.64 -0.32
C CYS A 177 -9.08 -2.70 -0.25
N VAL A 178 -8.41 -1.64 -0.68
CA VAL A 178 -6.95 -1.57 -0.82
C VAL A 178 -6.39 -0.33 -0.12
N ASP A 179 -5.07 -0.32 0.05
CA ASP A 179 -4.38 0.88 0.49
C ASP A 179 -4.23 1.93 -0.63
N THR A 180 -3.76 3.11 -0.26
CA THR A 180 -3.63 4.27 -1.15
C THR A 180 -2.56 4.07 -2.23
N ALA A 181 -1.35 3.63 -1.87
CA ALA A 181 -0.18 3.67 -2.74
C ALA A 181 0.86 2.55 -2.55
N GLY A 182 0.56 1.55 -1.73
CA GLY A 182 1.42 0.43 -1.38
C GLY A 182 1.03 -0.86 -2.13
N ARG A 183 0.29 -1.74 -1.47
CA ARG A 183 -0.16 -3.04 -2.00
C ARG A 183 -1.13 -2.89 -3.17
N VAL A 184 -1.81 -1.75 -3.30
CA VAL A 184 -2.66 -1.47 -4.48
C VAL A 184 -1.90 -1.62 -5.79
N LEU A 185 -0.60 -1.33 -5.81
CA LEU A 185 0.24 -1.47 -7.01
C LEU A 185 0.36 -2.94 -7.44
N GLU A 186 0.49 -3.88 -6.49
CA GLU A 186 0.54 -5.31 -6.78
C GLU A 186 -0.79 -5.82 -7.36
N LEU A 187 -1.92 -5.37 -6.79
CA LEU A 187 -3.25 -5.75 -7.23
C LEU A 187 -3.63 -5.12 -8.58
N ALA A 188 -3.28 -3.85 -8.80
CA ALA A 188 -3.50 -3.17 -10.07
C ALA A 188 -2.77 -3.91 -11.21
N LEU A 189 -1.51 -4.33 -11.00
CA LEU A 189 -0.77 -5.12 -11.98
C LEU A 189 -1.36 -6.52 -12.19
N LEU A 190 -1.83 -7.17 -11.12
CA LEU A 190 -2.51 -8.47 -11.23
C LEU A 190 -3.77 -8.35 -12.09
N LEU A 191 -4.65 -7.40 -11.76
CA LEU A 191 -5.91 -7.22 -12.46
C LEU A 191 -5.70 -6.75 -13.91
N GLU A 192 -4.75 -5.85 -14.16
CA GLU A 192 -4.35 -5.45 -15.53
C GLU A 192 -3.93 -6.67 -16.37
N GLN A 193 -3.14 -7.59 -15.80
CA GLN A 193 -2.75 -8.83 -16.49
C GLN A 193 -3.94 -9.75 -16.75
N LEU A 194 -4.88 -9.85 -15.81
CA LEU A 194 -6.09 -10.66 -15.97
C LEU A 194 -7.03 -10.06 -17.02
N TRP A 195 -7.21 -8.74 -17.06
CA TRP A 195 -8.03 -8.05 -18.05
C TRP A 195 -7.44 -8.13 -19.45
N ARG A 196 -6.11 -8.12 -19.58
CA ARG A 196 -5.43 -8.32 -20.86
C ARG A 196 -5.56 -9.74 -21.39
N ASN A 197 -5.72 -10.74 -20.52
CA ASN A 197 -5.83 -12.13 -20.92
C ASN A 197 -7.27 -12.45 -21.34
N GLU A 198 -7.51 -12.64 -22.64
CA GLU A 198 -8.84 -12.98 -23.18
C GLU A 198 -9.46 -14.23 -22.54
N GLN A 199 -8.62 -15.19 -22.14
CA GLN A 199 -9.07 -16.43 -21.50
C GLN A 199 -9.64 -16.21 -20.09
N SER A 200 -9.40 -15.05 -19.47
CA SER A 200 -9.97 -14.73 -18.17
C SER A 200 -11.47 -14.44 -18.24
N GLY A 201 -12.00 -14.04 -19.41
CA GLY A 201 -13.39 -13.62 -19.57
C GLY A 201 -13.72 -12.28 -18.90
N LEU A 202 -12.72 -11.52 -18.44
CA LEU A 202 -12.91 -10.24 -17.74
C LEU A 202 -12.94 -9.02 -18.67
N PHE A 203 -12.45 -9.16 -19.91
CA PHE A 203 -12.33 -8.07 -20.88
C PHE A 203 -13.64 -7.31 -21.14
N ALA A 204 -14.78 -7.98 -21.01
CA ALA A 204 -16.11 -7.37 -21.20
C ALA A 204 -16.53 -6.41 -20.08
N TYR A 205 -15.82 -6.39 -18.95
CA TYR A 205 -16.22 -5.66 -17.76
C TYR A 205 -15.30 -4.47 -17.46
N SER A 206 -15.83 -3.51 -16.72
CA SER A 206 -15.06 -2.33 -16.30
C SER A 206 -14.19 -2.61 -15.08
N LEU A 207 -13.00 -2.03 -15.06
CA LEU A 207 -12.06 -2.03 -13.93
C LEU A 207 -11.68 -0.58 -13.59
N ALA A 208 -11.74 -0.22 -12.32
CA ALA A 208 -11.39 1.11 -11.86
C ALA A 208 -10.52 1.10 -10.59
N LEU A 209 -9.73 2.15 -10.42
CA LEU A 209 -9.02 2.50 -9.19
C LEU A 209 -9.55 3.84 -8.70
N LEU A 210 -10.22 3.83 -7.55
CA LEU A 210 -10.82 5.00 -6.92
C LEU A 210 -10.02 5.39 -5.66
N ASN A 211 -9.37 6.53 -5.73
CA ASN A 211 -8.56 7.14 -4.67
C ASN A 211 -8.49 8.65 -4.97
N ASN A 212 -8.52 9.50 -3.94
CA ASN A 212 -8.41 10.96 -4.10
C ASN A 212 -7.18 11.36 -4.94
N PHE A 213 -6.11 10.57 -4.90
CA PHE A 213 -4.84 10.80 -5.58
C PHE A 213 -4.44 9.67 -6.55
N SER A 214 -5.41 8.96 -7.14
CA SER A 214 -5.17 7.79 -8.00
C SER A 214 -4.18 8.05 -9.15
N TYR A 215 -4.31 9.18 -9.85
CA TYR A 215 -3.38 9.57 -10.93
C TYR A 215 -1.94 9.75 -10.43
N GLN A 216 -1.74 10.50 -9.34
CA GLN A 216 -0.42 10.80 -8.78
C GLN A 216 0.27 9.52 -8.29
N VAL A 217 -0.47 8.61 -7.64
CA VAL A 217 0.05 7.32 -7.21
C VAL A 217 0.61 6.52 -8.39
N ILE A 218 -0.15 6.43 -9.49
CA ILE A 218 0.27 5.68 -10.68
C ILE A 218 1.39 6.40 -11.45
N GLU A 219 1.41 7.74 -11.50
CA GLU A 219 2.53 8.51 -12.06
C GLU A 219 3.83 8.31 -11.26
N PHE A 220 3.77 8.35 -9.92
CA PHE A 220 4.95 8.10 -9.09
C PHE A 220 5.46 6.67 -9.24
N ALA A 221 4.57 5.68 -9.27
CA ALA A 221 4.96 4.30 -9.55
C ALA A 221 5.66 4.20 -10.92
N ARG A 222 5.15 4.89 -11.95
CA ARG A 222 5.79 4.94 -13.28
C ARG A 222 7.18 5.56 -13.25
N SER A 223 7.44 6.54 -12.41
CA SER A 223 8.75 7.20 -12.30
C SER A 223 9.78 6.45 -11.46
N GLN A 224 9.37 5.43 -10.70
CA GLN A 224 10.21 4.73 -9.71
C GLN A 224 10.51 3.28 -10.12
N VAL A 225 10.61 3.02 -11.42
CA VAL A 225 10.84 1.68 -11.97
C VAL A 225 12.15 1.06 -11.47
N GLU A 226 13.16 1.88 -11.17
CA GLU A 226 14.45 1.44 -10.62
C GLU A 226 14.35 0.86 -9.20
N TRP A 227 13.24 1.12 -8.50
CA TRP A 227 12.97 0.60 -7.15
C TRP A 227 12.24 -0.76 -7.17
N MET A 228 11.90 -1.24 -8.36
CA MET A 228 11.10 -2.45 -8.56
C MET A 228 11.98 -3.68 -8.81
N SER A 229 11.33 -4.82 -9.04
CA SER A 229 12.01 -6.07 -9.32
C SER A 229 12.91 -5.99 -10.57
N GLU A 230 13.99 -6.77 -10.57
CA GLU A 230 14.92 -6.87 -11.72
C GLU A 230 14.17 -7.23 -13.01
N LYS A 231 13.11 -8.03 -12.89
CA LYS A 231 12.24 -8.40 -14.02
C LYS A 231 11.59 -7.18 -14.65
N ILE A 232 11.06 -6.26 -13.83
CA ILE A 232 10.42 -5.03 -14.31
C ILE A 232 11.45 -4.09 -14.92
N VAL A 233 12.59 -3.89 -14.25
CA VAL A 233 13.67 -3.02 -14.75
C VAL A 233 14.12 -3.50 -16.12
N ARG A 234 14.38 -4.80 -16.27
CA ARG A 234 14.79 -5.40 -17.54
C ARG A 234 13.72 -5.25 -18.63
N GLN A 235 12.44 -5.46 -18.30
CA GLN A 235 11.34 -5.28 -19.25
C GLN A 235 11.23 -3.83 -19.74
N PHE A 236 11.49 -2.86 -18.86
CA PHE A 236 11.50 -1.45 -19.18
C PHE A 236 12.69 -1.07 -20.08
N GLU A 237 13.89 -1.56 -19.77
CA GLU A 237 15.10 -1.31 -20.56
C GLU A 237 15.02 -1.92 -21.97
N GLU A 238 14.54 -3.17 -22.08
CA GLU A 238 14.48 -3.89 -23.35
C GLU A 238 13.32 -3.43 -24.25
N ASN A 239 12.11 -3.28 -23.69
CA ASN A 239 10.89 -3.08 -24.47
C ASN A 239 10.34 -1.64 -24.41
N ARG A 240 10.97 -0.75 -23.62
CA ARG A 240 10.44 0.59 -23.28
C ARG A 240 8.99 0.56 -22.76
N ALA A 241 8.60 -0.56 -22.16
CA ALA A 241 7.26 -0.80 -21.68
C ALA A 241 7.22 -0.57 -20.16
N ASN A 242 6.51 0.46 -19.73
CA ASN A 242 6.30 0.72 -18.31
C ASN A 242 5.16 -0.18 -17.79
N PRO A 243 5.37 -1.00 -16.73
CA PRO A 243 4.35 -1.90 -16.22
C PRO A 243 3.12 -1.17 -15.63
N PHE A 244 3.30 0.09 -15.19
CA PHE A 244 2.22 0.93 -14.65
C PHE A 244 1.57 1.83 -15.71
N HIS A 245 1.85 1.59 -17.00
CA HIS A 245 0.99 2.08 -18.07
C HIS A 245 -0.24 1.17 -18.18
N LEU A 246 -1.16 1.34 -17.23
CA LEU A 246 -2.38 0.55 -17.10
C LEU A 246 -3.38 0.98 -18.19
N ARG A 247 -3.77 0.04 -19.05
CA ARG A 247 -4.72 0.27 -20.15
C ARG A 247 -6.15 -0.05 -19.76
N TYR A 248 -6.35 -0.99 -18.84
CA TYR A 248 -7.67 -1.45 -18.45
C TYR A 248 -8.15 -0.83 -17.14
N VAL A 249 -7.23 -0.54 -16.21
CA VAL A 249 -7.56 0.16 -14.96
C VAL A 249 -7.87 1.62 -15.25
N LYS A 250 -9.14 2.02 -15.12
CA LYS A 250 -9.57 3.42 -15.19
C LYS A 250 -9.31 4.11 -13.86
N LEU A 251 -8.57 5.21 -13.88
CA LEU A 251 -8.30 6.00 -12.67
C LEU A 251 -9.47 6.95 -12.42
N CYS A 252 -9.94 7.00 -11.18
CA CYS A 252 -11.01 7.89 -10.73
C CYS A 252 -10.57 8.61 -9.46
N HIS A 253 -10.91 9.89 -9.35
CA HIS A 253 -10.62 10.73 -8.18
C HIS A 253 -11.82 10.91 -7.26
N ASP A 254 -13.03 10.74 -7.78
CA ASP A 254 -14.28 10.89 -7.05
C ASP A 254 -15.37 9.92 -7.54
N LEU A 255 -16.47 9.87 -6.79
CA LEU A 255 -17.62 9.02 -7.12
C LEU A 255 -18.30 9.43 -8.43
N SER A 256 -18.27 10.71 -8.82
CA SER A 256 -18.89 11.19 -10.06
C SER A 256 -18.17 10.68 -11.31
N GLU A 257 -16.84 10.52 -11.26
CA GLU A 257 -16.06 9.87 -12.30
C GLU A 257 -16.34 8.37 -12.35
N LEU A 258 -16.46 7.73 -11.19
CA LEU A 258 -16.77 6.32 -11.09
C LEU A 258 -18.17 6.00 -11.65
N ASP A 259 -19.16 6.87 -11.43
CA ASP A 259 -20.53 6.70 -11.91
C ASP A 259 -20.64 6.69 -13.43
N LYS A 260 -19.74 7.40 -14.12
CA LYS A 260 -19.64 7.40 -15.60
C LYS A 260 -19.17 6.05 -16.16
N ILE A 261 -18.56 5.21 -15.32
CA ILE A 261 -18.11 3.87 -15.72
C ILE A 261 -19.32 2.92 -15.74
N ARG A 262 -19.48 2.14 -16.81
CA ARG A 262 -20.58 1.18 -16.96
C ARG A 262 -20.47 0.03 -15.95
N ALA A 263 -21.60 -0.31 -15.31
CA ALA A 263 -21.77 -1.52 -14.51
C ALA A 263 -22.07 -2.76 -15.41
N PRO A 264 -21.73 -3.99 -14.97
CA PRO A 264 -21.04 -4.30 -13.71
C PRO A 264 -19.57 -3.89 -13.76
N LYS A 265 -19.01 -3.46 -12.61
CA LYS A 265 -17.64 -2.95 -12.50
C LYS A 265 -16.89 -3.52 -11.29
N VAL A 266 -15.58 -3.63 -11.43
CA VAL A 266 -14.66 -3.94 -10.33
C VAL A 266 -13.93 -2.67 -9.93
N VAL A 267 -13.92 -2.34 -8.64
CA VAL A 267 -13.32 -1.11 -8.11
C VAL A 267 -12.34 -1.44 -7.00
N LEU A 268 -11.08 -1.06 -7.22
CA LEU A 268 -10.08 -0.93 -6.16
C LEU A 268 -10.34 0.41 -5.45
N ALA A 269 -10.68 0.41 -4.18
CA ALA A 269 -10.97 1.64 -3.44
C ALA A 269 -10.03 1.83 -2.23
N SER A 270 -9.56 3.06 -2.00
CA SER A 270 -8.66 3.39 -0.88
C SER A 270 -9.35 3.31 0.48
N GLN A 271 -8.53 3.14 1.53
CA GLN A 271 -8.89 2.87 2.94
C GLN A 271 -9.31 1.40 3.18
N PRO A 272 -8.35 0.48 3.41
CA PRO A 272 -8.62 -0.95 3.48
C PRO A 272 -9.36 -1.38 4.76
N ASP A 273 -9.44 -0.49 5.75
CA ASP A 273 -10.08 -0.74 7.06
C ASP A 273 -11.59 -0.45 7.07
N LEU A 274 -12.13 0.12 5.99
CA LEU A 274 -13.52 0.57 5.87
C LEU A 274 -13.91 1.64 6.89
N GLU A 275 -12.94 2.38 7.45
CA GLU A 275 -13.22 3.41 8.45
C GLU A 275 -13.50 4.78 7.83
N SER A 276 -12.99 5.07 6.64
CA SER A 276 -13.21 6.33 5.92
C SER A 276 -13.02 6.15 4.42
N GLY A 277 -13.20 7.22 3.65
CA GLY A 277 -12.89 7.24 2.22
C GLY A 277 -13.78 6.33 1.36
N PHE A 278 -13.39 6.19 0.09
CA PHE A 278 -14.26 5.61 -0.92
C PHE A 278 -14.55 4.12 -0.72
N ALA A 279 -13.68 3.36 -0.06
CA ALA A 279 -14.00 1.98 0.27
C ALA A 279 -15.19 1.89 1.23
N ARG A 280 -15.29 2.78 2.24
CA ARG A 280 -16.44 2.87 3.14
C ARG A 280 -17.69 3.32 2.39
N ASP A 281 -17.58 4.36 1.56
CA ASP A 281 -18.73 4.90 0.80
C ASP A 281 -19.34 3.83 -0.12
N LEU A 282 -18.49 3.14 -0.89
CA LEU A 282 -18.93 2.07 -1.77
C LEU A 282 -19.42 0.85 -1.01
N PHE A 283 -18.82 0.52 0.14
CA PHE A 283 -19.29 -0.56 0.99
C PHE A 283 -20.75 -0.31 1.41
N ILE A 284 -21.06 0.87 1.94
CA ILE A 284 -22.42 1.24 2.36
C ILE A 284 -23.39 1.19 1.17
N GLN A 285 -22.99 1.70 0.01
CA GLN A 285 -23.85 1.69 -1.19
C GLN A 285 -24.11 0.28 -1.74
N TRP A 286 -23.17 -0.65 -1.60
CA TRP A 286 -23.20 -1.94 -2.31
C TRP A 286 -23.52 -3.13 -1.44
N ILE A 287 -23.45 -3.02 -0.11
CA ILE A 287 -23.63 -4.15 0.82
C ILE A 287 -25.05 -4.73 0.81
N GLU A 288 -26.08 -3.92 0.54
CA GLU A 288 -27.48 -4.38 0.54
C GLU A 288 -27.83 -5.28 -0.66
N ASN A 289 -27.03 -5.25 -1.72
CA ASN A 289 -27.28 -6.04 -2.92
C ASN A 289 -26.47 -7.35 -2.88
N ASP A 290 -27.19 -8.46 -2.76
CA ASP A 290 -26.67 -9.83 -2.64
C ASP A 290 -25.86 -10.31 -3.86
N LYS A 291 -25.98 -9.61 -5.00
CA LYS A 291 -25.19 -9.87 -6.20
C LYS A 291 -23.77 -9.32 -6.09
N ASN A 292 -23.56 -8.30 -5.28
CA ASN A 292 -22.27 -7.65 -5.14
C ASN A 292 -21.31 -8.52 -4.32
N SER A 293 -20.03 -8.19 -4.38
CA SER A 293 -19.02 -8.82 -3.52
C SER A 293 -18.01 -7.80 -3.04
N ILE A 294 -17.63 -7.94 -1.77
CA ILE A 294 -16.64 -7.10 -1.11
C ILE A 294 -15.44 -7.99 -0.76
N ILE A 295 -14.27 -7.58 -1.24
CA ILE A 295 -13.02 -8.33 -1.09
C ILE A 295 -12.07 -7.51 -0.22
N LEU A 296 -11.84 -8.02 0.98
CA LEU A 296 -10.87 -7.45 1.93
C LEU A 296 -9.49 -8.07 1.67
N THR A 297 -8.51 -7.24 1.31
CA THR A 297 -7.19 -7.75 0.91
C THR A 297 -6.15 -7.73 2.04
N THR A 298 -6.46 -7.03 3.14
CA THR A 298 -5.54 -6.80 4.26
C THR A 298 -6.24 -7.09 5.58
N ARG A 299 -5.53 -7.71 6.52
CA ARG A 299 -5.98 -7.83 7.91
C ARG A 299 -5.64 -6.53 8.64
N THR A 300 -6.64 -5.68 8.84
CA THR A 300 -6.49 -4.37 9.49
C THR A 300 -6.44 -4.48 11.02
N CYS A 301 -6.23 -3.33 11.67
CA CYS A 301 -6.17 -3.23 13.13
C CYS A 301 -7.48 -3.72 13.79
N PRO A 302 -7.38 -4.42 14.93
CA PRO A 302 -8.54 -4.71 15.78
C PRO A 302 -9.34 -3.44 16.11
N GLY A 303 -10.67 -3.54 16.06
CA GLY A 303 -11.57 -2.41 16.29
C GLY A 303 -12.03 -1.69 15.02
N THR A 304 -11.53 -2.07 13.84
CA THR A 304 -12.03 -1.55 12.56
C THR A 304 -13.12 -2.43 11.98
N LEU A 305 -14.01 -1.84 11.16
CA LEU A 305 -15.10 -2.54 10.50
C LEU A 305 -14.60 -3.68 9.60
N ALA A 306 -13.58 -3.44 8.78
CA ALA A 306 -12.98 -4.49 7.96
C ALA A 306 -12.43 -5.63 8.83
N ARG A 307 -11.91 -5.33 10.02
CA ARG A 307 -11.39 -6.37 10.90
C ARG A 307 -12.50 -7.21 11.52
N GLU A 308 -13.60 -6.57 11.92
CA GLU A 308 -14.79 -7.27 12.40
C GLU A 308 -15.36 -8.22 11.34
N LEU A 309 -15.46 -7.78 10.08
CA LEU A 309 -15.89 -8.61 8.95
C LEU A 309 -15.00 -9.84 8.73
N ILE A 310 -13.68 -9.69 8.90
CA ILE A 310 -12.72 -10.80 8.78
C ILE A 310 -12.88 -11.80 9.92
N ASP A 311 -13.01 -11.31 11.16
CA ASP A 311 -13.06 -12.17 12.35
C ASP A 311 -14.45 -12.83 12.52
N LYS A 312 -15.52 -12.21 12.01
CA LYS A 312 -16.92 -12.68 12.11
C LYS A 312 -17.58 -12.81 10.72
N PRO A 313 -17.23 -13.82 9.92
CA PRO A 313 -17.71 -13.94 8.53
C PRO A 313 -19.21 -14.22 8.39
N ASN A 314 -19.91 -14.56 9.49
CA ASN A 314 -21.36 -14.87 9.49
C ASN A 314 -22.22 -13.68 9.97
N LEU A 315 -21.66 -12.47 10.03
CA LEU A 315 -22.43 -11.27 10.36
C LEU A 315 -23.53 -11.02 9.33
N THR A 316 -24.76 -10.87 9.81
CA THR A 316 -25.95 -10.60 8.98
C THR A 316 -26.45 -9.15 9.10
N SER A 317 -26.00 -8.42 10.13
CA SER A 317 -26.37 -7.02 10.37
C SER A 317 -25.16 -6.27 10.94
N ILE A 318 -24.95 -5.06 10.44
CA ILE A 318 -23.86 -4.17 10.88
C ILE A 318 -24.46 -2.78 11.01
N GLU A 319 -24.26 -2.15 12.17
CA GLU A 319 -24.56 -0.73 12.33
C GLU A 319 -23.33 0.05 11.85
N VAL A 320 -23.51 0.87 10.82
CA VAL A 320 -22.48 1.78 10.30
C VAL A 320 -22.94 3.18 10.68
N GLU A 321 -22.28 3.79 11.67
CA GLU A 321 -22.48 5.21 12.02
C GLU A 321 -22.02 6.14 10.89
#